data_AF-A0AAN8U728-F1
#
_entry.id   AF-A0AAN8U728-F1
#
_cell.length_a   1.000
_cell.length_b   1.000
_cell.length_c   1.000
_cell.angle_alpha   90.00
_cell.angle_beta   90.00
_cell.angle_gamma   90.00
#
_symmetry.space_group_name_H-M   'P 1'
#
loop_
_entity.id
_entity.type
_entity.pdbx_description
1 polymer ?
#
loop_
_entity_poly.entity_id
_entity_poly.type
_entity_poly.pdbx_seq_one_letter_code
_entity_poly.pdbx_strand_id
1 'polypeptide(L)' 'MRGLYYIVLALFTIKFCSCSGICKENEKTALLRLKKEANDPTNVLSSWVDKEDCCNWEGVLCHNVTID' A
#
# COMPACT_ATOMS: atom_id res chain seq x y z
N MET A 1 31.15 12.71 1.93
CA MET A 1 30.37 12.28 3.10
C MET A 1 28.97 12.89 3.14
N ARG A 2 28.80 14.23 3.17
CA ARG A 2 27.47 14.88 3.22
C ARG A 2 26.62 14.64 1.96
N GLY A 3 27.20 14.74 0.75
CA GLY A 3 26.46 14.50 -0.50
C GLY A 3 25.94 13.06 -0.65
N LEU A 4 26.76 12.06 -0.29
CA LEU A 4 26.35 10.65 -0.28
C LEU A 4 25.21 10.39 0.70
N TYR A 5 25.21 11.04 1.87
CA TYR A 5 24.12 10.94 2.84
C TYR A 5 22.78 11.45 2.28
N TYR A 6 22.77 12.59 1.57
CA TYR A 6 21.57 13.11 0.91
C TYR A 6 21.10 12.22 -0.25
N ILE A 7 22.02 11.60 -1.00
CA ILE A 7 21.68 10.64 -2.06
C ILE A 7 21.06 9.37 -1.47
N VAL A 8 21.60 8.86 -0.37
CA VAL A 8 21.03 7.69 0.33
C VAL A 8 19.64 8.00 0.87
N LEU A 9 19.42 9.17 1.50
CA LEU A 9 18.10 9.60 1.93
C LEU A 9 17.11 9.72 0.76
N ALA A 10 17.54 10.28 -0.37
CA ALA A 10 16.71 10.38 -1.57
C ALA A 10 16.28 8.98 -2.06
N LEU A 11 17.19 8.00 -2.14
CA LEU A 11 16.88 6.62 -2.52
C LEU A 11 15.90 5.93 -1.56
N PHE A 12 15.98 6.20 -0.25
CA PHE A 12 15.01 5.68 0.73
C PHE A 12 13.61 6.31 0.59
N THR A 13 13.51 7.51 0.01
CA THR A 13 12.24 8.23 -0.21
C THR A 13 11.62 8.04 -1.59
N ILE A 14 12.37 7.50 -2.55
CA ILE A 14 11.87 7.18 -3.90
C ILE A 14 10.96 5.94 -3.80
N LYS A 15 9.71 6.15 -3.37
CA LYS A 15 8.61 5.21 -3.62
C LYS A 15 8.26 5.30 -5.10
N PHE A 16 8.89 4.47 -5.94
CA PHE A 16 8.46 4.33 -7.34
C PHE A 16 7.64 3.06 -7.50
N CYS A 17 6.31 3.23 -7.45
CA CYS A 17 5.43 2.43 -8.28
C CYS A 17 4.17 3.24 -8.60
N SER A 18 4.10 3.80 -9.80
CA SER A 18 2.84 4.27 -10.39
C SER A 18 2.09 3.06 -10.95
N CYS A 19 1.61 2.18 -10.07
CA CYS A 19 0.72 1.11 -10.48
C CYS A 19 -0.66 1.71 -10.71
N SER A 20 -1.02 1.93 -11.98
CA SER A 20 -2.38 2.31 -12.39
C SER A 20 -3.32 1.10 -12.31
N GLY A 21 -3.40 0.48 -11.13
CA GLY A 21 -4.42 -0.51 -10.80
C GLY A 21 -5.61 0.17 -10.14
N ILE A 22 -6.81 -0.32 -10.40
CA ILE A 22 -8.00 0.01 -9.62
C ILE A 22 -8.23 -1.16 -8.69
N CYS A 23 -8.42 -0.90 -7.41
CA CYS A 23 -8.75 -1.95 -6.46
C CYS A 23 -10.12 -2.56 -6.81
N LYS A 24 -10.18 -3.87 -7.02
CA LYS A 24 -11.46 -4.55 -7.22
C LYS A 24 -12.20 -4.67 -5.88
N GLU A 25 -13.53 -4.62 -5.92
CA GLU A 25 -14.35 -4.65 -4.70
C GLU A 25 -14.15 -5.93 -3.87
N ASN A 26 -13.90 -7.06 -4.54
CA ASN A 26 -13.58 -8.33 -3.87
C ASN A 26 -12.22 -8.31 -3.17
N GLU A 27 -11.20 -7.69 -3.78
CA GLU A 27 -9.87 -7.49 -3.19
C GLU A 27 -9.97 -6.60 -1.94
N LYS A 28 -10.66 -5.46 -2.08
CA LYS A 28 -10.93 -4.54 -0.96
C LYS A 28 -11.63 -5.26 0.19
N THR A 29 -12.69 -6.01 -0.11
CA THR A 29 -13.46 -6.76 0.88
C THR A 29 -12.59 -7.80 1.59
N ALA A 30 -11.75 -8.53 0.85
CA ALA A 30 -10.85 -9.54 1.41
C ALA A 30 -9.82 -8.90 2.37
N LEU A 31 -9.24 -7.77 1.98
CA LEU A 31 -8.27 -7.04 2.80
C LEU A 31 -8.92 -6.44 4.06
N LEU A 32 -10.14 -5.91 3.99
CA LEU A 32 -10.85 -5.43 5.18
C LEU A 32 -11.20 -6.56 6.15
N ARG A 33 -11.53 -7.75 5.64
CA ARG A 33 -11.70 -8.95 6.48
C ARG A 33 -10.39 -9.34 7.15
N LEU A 34 -9.29 -9.34 6.41
CA LEU A 34 -7.95 -9.59 6.97
C LEU A 34 -7.63 -8.59 8.10
N LYS A 35 -7.84 -7.29 7.90
CA LYS A 35 -7.62 -6.26 8.92
C LYS A 35 -8.37 -6.55 10.21
N LYS A 36 -9.63 -6.99 10.11
CA LYS A 36 -10.48 -7.30 11.27
C LYS A 36 -9.92 -8.46 12.11
N GLU A 37 -9.37 -9.47 11.45
CA GLU A 37 -8.84 -10.67 12.10
C GLU A 37 -7.36 -10.53 12.51
N ALA A 38 -6.66 -9.50 12.00
CA ALA A 38 -5.27 -9.25 12.32
C ALA A 38 -5.11 -8.65 13.73
N ASN A 39 -4.24 -9.24 14.53
CA ASN A 39 -3.72 -8.58 15.73
C ASN A 39 -2.68 -7.52 15.29
N ASP A 40 -3.12 -6.28 15.14
CA ASP A 40 -2.30 -5.13 14.71
C ASP A 40 -2.02 -4.15 15.85
N PRO A 41 -1.16 -4.50 16.83
CA PRO A 41 -0.85 -3.64 17.97
C PRO A 41 -0.09 -2.36 17.58
N THR A 42 0.54 -2.37 16.41
CA THR A 42 1.35 -1.27 15.88
C THR A 42 0.57 -0.35 14.93
N ASN A 43 -0.70 -0.68 14.65
CA ASN A 43 -1.58 0.08 13.77
C ASN A 43 -1.03 0.27 12.34
N VAL A 44 -0.30 -0.73 11.84
CA VAL A 44 0.28 -0.69 10.48
C VAL A 44 -0.80 -0.77 9.40
N LEU A 45 -1.98 -1.30 9.72
CA LEU A 45 -3.14 -1.37 8.82
C LEU A 45 -4.06 -0.14 8.98
N SER A 46 -3.60 0.92 9.66
CA SER A 46 -4.40 2.11 9.94
C SER A 46 -5.02 2.74 8.68
N SER A 47 -4.25 2.80 7.58
CA SER A 47 -4.69 3.37 6.31
C SER A 47 -5.79 2.55 5.61
N TRP A 48 -6.03 1.30 6.03
CA TRP A 48 -6.98 0.40 5.37
C TRP A 48 -8.41 0.80 5.71
N VAL A 49 -8.96 1.78 4.98
CA VAL A 49 -10.28 2.37 5.21
C VAL A 49 -11.22 2.16 4.04
N ASP A 50 -12.46 1.77 4.35
CA ASP A 50 -13.48 1.42 3.36
C ASP A 50 -13.88 2.58 2.42
N LYS A 51 -13.59 3.84 2.78
CA LYS A 51 -13.93 4.98 1.92
C LYS A 51 -12.89 5.26 0.83
N GLU A 52 -11.75 4.59 0.85
CA GLU A 52 -10.65 4.82 -0.08
C GLU A 52 -10.44 3.62 -1.03
N ASP A 53 -9.81 3.89 -2.17
CA ASP A 53 -9.29 2.84 -3.06
C ASP A 53 -8.14 2.11 -2.33
N CYS A 54 -8.21 0.78 -2.27
CA CYS A 54 -7.22 0.01 -1.50
C CYS A 54 -5.80 0.11 -2.06
N CYS A 55 -5.62 0.54 -3.31
CA CYS A 55 -4.30 0.80 -3.89
C CYS A 55 -3.57 1.97 -3.23
N ASN A 56 -4.28 2.82 -2.48
CA ASN A 56 -3.70 3.92 -1.71
C ASN A 56 -3.31 3.50 -0.29
N TRP A 57 -3.65 2.29 0.15
CA TRP A 57 -3.33 1.83 1.50
C TRP A 57 -1.84 1.53 1.64
N GLU A 58 -1.28 1.86 2.79
CA GLU A 58 0.08 1.51 3.14
C GLU A 58 0.26 -0.01 3.12
N GLY A 59 1.35 -0.45 2.47
CA GLY A 59 1.66 -1.87 2.29
C GLY A 59 0.86 -2.59 1.20
N VAL A 60 -0.07 -1.91 0.52
CA VAL A 60 -0.82 -2.49 -0.61
C VAL A 60 -0.19 -2.08 -1.93
N LEU A 61 0.05 -3.07 -2.79
CA LEU A 61 0.50 -2.89 -4.16
C LEU A 61 -0.55 -3.51 -5.09
N CYS A 62 -1.23 -2.67 -5.86
CA CYS A 62 -2.15 -3.14 -6.89
C CYS A 62 -1.42 -3.45 -8.18
N HIS A 63 -1.86 -4.47 -8.92
CA HIS A 63 -1.43 -4.71 -10.29
C HIS A 63 -2.66 -4.84 -11.16
N ASN A 64 -2.64 -4.20 -12.33
CA ASN A 64 -3.78 -4.23 -13.25
C ASN A 64 -3.70 -5.50 -14.11
N VAL A 65 -4.03 -6.66 -13.54
CA VAL A 65 -4.14 -7.90 -14.32
C VAL A 65 -5.54 -7.94 -14.91
N THR A 66 -5.66 -7.83 -16.24
CA THR A 66 -6.91 -7.99 -17.00
C THR A 66 -7.40 -9.44 -17.11
N ILE A 67 -6.87 -10.33 -16.28
CA ILE A 67 -7.19 -11.76 -16.24
C ILE A 67 -8.06 -11.99 -15.00
N ASP A 68 -9.27 -11.46 -15.04
CA ASP A 68 -10.47 -12.06 -14.43
C ASP A 68 -11.59 -12.01 -15.48
#